data_AF-A0A1V5KQZ7-F1
#
_entry.id   AF-A0A1V5KQZ7-F1
#
_cell.length_a   1.000
_cell.length_b   1.000
_cell.length_c   1.000
_cell.angle_alpha   90.00
_cell.angle_beta   90.00
_cell.angle_gamma   90.00
#
_symmetry.space_group_name_H-M   'P 1'
#
loop_
_entity.id
_entity.type
_entity.pdbx_description
1 polymer ?
#
loop_
_entity_poly.entity_id
_entity_poly.type
_entity_poly.pdbx_seq_one_letter_code
_entity_poly.pdbx_strand_id
1 'polypeptide(L)'
;MFSNKKRKHFSDGVLWQFHRNELDQADRRAVAEHIQGCTLCHARLDDLARMIQVMHTAHHQTNPDWAQQLRMHHALRQAATEPVISSVWVDQSKHLLRWLIPSVALLVIAFLLVNPAAKSTPTYWSELVLTSPESRILFPQSEKQMKEDVYKLLVTHY
;
A
#
# COMPACT_ATOMS: atom_id res chain seq x y z
N MET A 1 -10.70 18.39 35.53
CA MET A 1 -10.51 19.14 36.81
C MET A 1 -9.58 18.39 37.75
N PHE A 2 -8.27 18.60 37.59
CA PHE A 2 -7.24 18.00 38.44
C PHE A 2 -7.13 18.80 39.76
N SER A 3 -7.68 18.27 40.85
CA SER A 3 -7.71 18.95 42.15
C SER A 3 -6.31 19.04 42.78
N ASN A 4 -5.88 20.29 43.01
CA ASN A 4 -4.60 20.72 43.53
C ASN A 4 -4.43 20.37 45.03
N LYS A 5 -4.04 19.13 45.34
CA LYS A 5 -3.54 18.74 46.66
C LYS A 5 -2.04 18.43 46.58
N LYS A 6 -1.23 19.47 46.82
CA LYS A 6 0.17 19.48 47.26
C LYS A 6 1.09 18.43 46.61
N ARG A 7 1.88 18.90 45.63
CA ARG A 7 3.16 18.32 45.19
C ARG A 7 3.13 16.90 44.62
N LYS A 8 2.06 16.51 43.92
CA LYS A 8 2.14 15.33 43.06
C LYS A 8 2.55 15.77 41.66
N HIS A 9 3.67 15.22 41.19
CA HIS A 9 4.07 15.32 39.78
C HIS A 9 2.99 14.70 38.90
N PHE A 10 2.83 15.21 37.68
CA PHE A 10 1.95 14.58 36.71
C PHE A 10 2.48 13.21 36.29
N SER A 11 1.56 12.30 35.96
CA SER A 11 1.91 11.03 35.36
C SER A 11 2.42 11.24 33.94
N ASP A 12 3.24 10.30 33.45
CA ASP A 12 3.82 10.39 32.11
C ASP A 12 2.73 10.40 31.02
N GLY A 13 1.58 9.76 31.26
CA GLY A 13 0.43 9.81 30.35
C GLY A 13 -0.16 11.22 30.18
N VAL A 14 -0.21 12.02 31.26
CA VAL A 14 -0.69 13.42 31.18
C VAL A 14 0.36 14.30 30.49
N LEU A 15 1.65 14.10 30.78
CA LEU A 15 2.73 14.81 30.09
C LEU A 15 2.77 14.48 28.59
N TRP A 16 2.50 13.23 28.22
CA TRP A 16 2.37 12.79 26.83
C TRP A 16 1.20 13.48 26.11
N GLN A 17 0.01 13.47 26.72
CA GLN A 17 -1.17 14.16 26.16
C GLN A 17 -0.94 15.68 26.05
N PHE A 18 -0.26 16.27 27.02
CA PHE A 18 0.15 17.68 26.98
C PHE A 18 1.09 17.95 25.79
N HIS A 19 2.15 17.16 25.63
CA HIS A 19 3.09 17.28 24.52
C HIS A 19 2.41 17.15 23.15
N ARG A 20 1.43 16.25 23.01
CA ARG A 20 0.67 16.04 21.77
C ARG A 20 -0.46 17.03 21.53
N ASN A 21 -0.65 18.02 22.42
CA ASN A 21 -1.77 18.96 22.37
C ASN A 21 -3.16 18.28 22.39
N GLU A 22 -3.28 17.14 23.08
CA GLU A 22 -4.53 16.35 23.18
C GLU A 22 -5.37 16.73 24.41
N LEU A 23 -4.78 17.44 25.37
CA LEU A 23 -5.52 17.97 26.51
C LEU A 23 -6.46 19.11 26.11
N ASP A 24 -7.59 19.22 26.81
CA ASP A 24 -8.47 20.37 26.70
C ASP A 24 -7.75 21.67 27.09
N GLN A 25 -8.32 22.82 26.74
CA GLN A 25 -7.66 24.10 26.94
C GLN A 25 -7.43 24.44 28.42
N ALA A 26 -8.33 24.03 29.31
CA ALA A 26 -8.25 24.35 30.73
C ALA A 26 -7.15 23.50 31.42
N ASP A 27 -7.17 22.19 31.20
CA ASP A 27 -6.20 21.25 31.72
C ASP A 27 -4.80 21.51 31.13
N ARG A 28 -4.70 21.89 29.85
CA ARG A 28 -3.43 22.30 29.24
C ARG A 28 -2.83 23.51 29.93
N ARG A 29 -3.62 24.55 30.23
CA ARG A 29 -3.13 25.73 30.97
C ARG A 29 -2.65 25.33 32.36
N ALA A 30 -3.40 24.49 33.07
CA ALA A 30 -3.02 24.02 34.40
C ALA A 30 -1.72 23.20 34.40
N VAL A 31 -1.52 22.33 33.41
CA VAL A 31 -0.26 21.57 33.24
C VAL A 31 0.89 22.51 32.90
N ALA A 32 0.69 23.49 32.00
CA ALA A 32 1.71 24.46 31.63
C ALA A 32 2.18 25.30 32.83
N GLU A 33 1.25 25.80 33.64
CA GLU A 33 1.56 26.56 34.86
C GLU A 33 2.36 25.72 35.86
N HIS A 34 1.98 24.45 36.05
CA HIS A 34 2.72 23.54 36.93
C HIS A 34 4.15 23.26 36.42
N ILE A 35 4.32 23.02 35.12
CA ILE A 35 5.64 22.72 34.53
C ILE A 35 6.59 23.92 34.69
N GLN A 36 6.08 25.15 34.59
CA GLN A 36 6.87 26.36 34.86
C GLN A 36 7.40 26.40 36.30
N GLY A 37 6.65 25.87 37.27
CA GLY A 37 7.04 25.82 38.67
C GLY A 37 7.72 24.51 39.12
N CYS A 38 7.80 23.47 38.27
CA CYS A 38 8.25 22.14 38.66
C CYS A 38 9.35 21.60 37.73
N THR A 39 10.60 21.71 38.16
CA THR A 39 11.79 21.27 37.40
C THR A 39 11.77 19.78 37.06
N LEU A 40 11.21 18.91 37.92
CA LEU A 40 11.12 17.48 37.63
C LEU A 40 10.15 17.19 36.47
N CYS A 41 8.99 17.85 36.45
CA CYS A 41 8.02 17.69 35.36
C CYS A 41 8.56 18.27 34.05
N HIS A 42 9.33 19.37 34.12
CA HIS A 42 10.04 19.93 32.97
C HIS A 42 11.07 18.95 32.40
N ALA A 43 11.95 18.40 33.24
CA ALA A 43 12.95 17.43 32.80
C ALA A 43 12.33 16.19 32.15
N ARG A 44 11.22 15.68 32.72
CA ARG A 44 10.47 14.56 32.12
C ARG A 44 9.86 14.90 30.75
N LEU A 45 9.38 16.14 30.59
CA LEU A 45 8.87 16.59 29.29
C LEU A 45 10.00 16.68 28.25
N ASP A 46 11.18 17.16 28.65
CA ASP A 46 12.36 17.22 27.77
C ASP A 46 12.83 15.81 27.35
N ASP A 47 12.83 14.85 28.28
CA ASP A 47 13.18 13.45 27.98
C ASP A 47 12.16 12.81 27.03
N LEU A 48 10.87 13.09 27.22
CA LEU A 48 9.80 12.63 26.33
C LEU A 48 9.94 13.22 24.92
N ALA A 49 10.25 14.52 24.81
CA ALA A 49 10.52 15.17 23.52
C ALA A 49 11.75 14.55 22.83
N ARG A 50 12.84 14.28 23.58
CA ARG A 50 14.04 13.63 23.06
C ARG A 50 13.73 12.22 22.54
N MET A 51 12.96 11.43 23.29
CA MET A 51 12.56 10.08 22.89
C MET A 51 11.76 10.10 21.58
N ILE A 52 10.78 11.00 21.45
CA ILE A 52 9.99 11.17 20.21
C ILE A 52 10.90 11.53 19.05
N GLN A 53 11.88 12.41 19.24
CA GLN A 53 12.81 12.78 18.19
C GLN A 53 13.72 11.61 17.77
N VAL A 54 14.19 10.80 18.71
CA VAL A 54 14.94 9.57 18.40
C VAL A 54 14.07 8.59 17.61
N MET A 55 12.82 8.37 18.03
CA MET A 55 11.90 7.50 17.29
C MET A 55 11.61 8.03 15.88
N HIS A 56 11.43 9.35 15.73
CA HIS A 56 11.18 9.98 14.44
C HIS A 56 12.38 9.85 13.50
N THR A 57 13.58 10.13 14.00
CA THR A 57 14.81 10.00 13.22
C THR A 57 15.11 8.55 12.85
N ALA A 58 14.95 7.61 13.79
CA ALA A 58 15.08 6.18 13.52
C ALA A 58 14.04 5.71 12.48
N HIS A 59 12.78 6.16 12.59
CA HIS A 59 11.74 5.83 11.62
C HIS A 59 12.10 6.30 10.21
N HIS A 60 12.63 7.52 10.06
CA HIS A 60 13.10 8.02 8.76
C HIS A 60 14.34 7.30 8.24
N GLN A 61 15.21 6.81 9.12
CA GLN A 61 16.38 6.01 8.75
C GLN A 61 15.99 4.59 8.30
N THR A 62 14.99 3.97 8.94
CA THR A 62 14.51 2.63 8.58
C THR A 62 13.54 2.64 7.40
N ASN A 63 12.80 3.75 7.21
CA ASN A 63 11.89 3.96 6.08
C ASN A 63 12.32 5.17 5.24
N PRO A 64 13.52 5.15 4.62
CA PRO A 64 13.89 6.17 3.64
C PRO A 64 12.91 6.18 2.45
N ASP A 65 12.10 5.11 2.32
CA ASP A 65 11.20 4.89 1.23
C ASP A 65 9.85 5.63 1.37
N TRP A 66 9.39 6.13 2.52
CA TRP A 66 8.04 6.74 2.54
C TRP A 66 7.96 8.04 1.72
N ALA A 67 8.96 8.92 1.86
CA ALA A 67 9.07 10.13 1.03
C ALA A 67 9.37 9.80 -0.44
N GLN A 68 10.04 8.69 -0.71
CA GLN A 68 10.30 8.20 -2.06
C GLN A 68 9.06 7.56 -2.70
N GLN A 69 8.30 6.77 -1.95
CA GLN A 69 7.01 6.19 -2.29
C GLN A 69 5.96 7.27 -2.54
N LEU A 70 5.88 8.30 -1.70
CA LEU A 70 5.01 9.46 -1.94
C LEU A 70 5.40 10.19 -3.23
N ARG A 71 6.69 10.44 -3.46
CA ARG A 71 7.17 11.05 -4.71
C ARG A 71 6.85 10.17 -5.92
N MET A 72 7.05 8.86 -5.82
CA MET A 72 6.74 7.89 -6.87
C MET A 72 5.23 7.83 -7.14
N HIS A 73 4.40 7.81 -6.10
CA HIS A 73 2.95 7.81 -6.21
C HIS A 73 2.41 9.12 -6.82
N HIS A 74 3.00 10.27 -6.46
CA HIS A 74 2.69 11.55 -7.10
C HIS A 74 3.10 11.57 -8.58
N ALA A 75 4.29 11.08 -8.91
CA ALA A 75 4.74 10.97 -10.29
C ALA A 75 3.83 10.05 -11.12
N LEU A 76 3.41 8.90 -10.57
CA LEU A 76 2.46 7.99 -11.21
C LEU A 76 1.09 8.63 -11.42
N ARG A 77 0.59 9.40 -10.45
CA ARG A 77 -0.67 10.16 -10.61
C ARG A 77 -0.56 11.23 -11.68
N GLN A 78 0.53 12.00 -11.70
CA GLN A 78 0.75 13.03 -12.70
C GLN A 78 0.81 12.41 -14.11
N ALA A 79 1.56 11.32 -14.27
CA ALA A 79 1.62 10.56 -15.52
C ALA A 79 0.26 9.97 -15.94
N ALA A 80 -0.61 9.64 -14.99
CA ALA A 80 -1.96 9.16 -15.27
C ALA A 80 -2.96 10.28 -15.62
N THR A 81 -2.73 11.50 -15.15
CA THR A 81 -3.58 12.68 -15.44
C THR A 81 -3.17 13.44 -16.69
N GLU A 82 -1.91 13.31 -17.13
CA GLU A 82 -1.55 13.73 -18.48
C GLU A 82 -2.31 12.84 -19.46
N PRO A 83 -3.10 13.40 -20.41
CA PRO A 83 -3.62 12.62 -21.51
C PRO A 83 -2.42 12.19 -22.34
N VAL A 84 -1.79 11.07 -21.98
CA VAL A 84 -0.78 10.40 -22.78
C VAL A 84 -1.49 9.92 -24.03
N ILE A 85 -1.58 10.84 -24.98
CA ILE A 85 -1.57 10.67 -26.42
C ILE A 85 -1.81 9.21 -26.81
N SER A 86 -3.09 8.82 -26.77
CA SER A 86 -3.56 7.52 -27.23
C SER A 86 -3.22 7.26 -28.71
N SER A 87 -2.75 8.27 -29.46
CA SER A 87 -2.33 8.10 -30.84
C SER A 87 -0.96 7.44 -31.01
N VAL A 88 0.03 7.64 -30.11
CA VAL A 88 1.38 7.06 -30.30
C VAL A 88 1.38 5.55 -30.03
N TRP A 89 0.68 5.11 -28.98
CA TRP A 89 0.54 3.68 -28.68
C TRP A 89 -0.34 2.94 -29.69
N VAL A 90 -1.35 3.59 -30.27
CA VAL A 90 -2.22 2.98 -31.29
C VAL A 90 -1.49 2.81 -32.62
N ASP A 91 -0.63 3.75 -33.04
CA ASP A 91 0.10 3.60 -34.30
C ASP A 91 1.28 2.63 -34.20
N GLN A 92 1.99 2.60 -33.05
CA GLN A 92 3.08 1.64 -32.87
C GLN A 92 2.56 0.19 -32.69
N SER A 93 1.42 0.01 -32.02
CA SER A 93 0.78 -1.31 -31.90
C SER A 93 0.24 -1.83 -33.23
N LYS A 94 -0.31 -0.97 -34.10
CA LYS A 94 -0.72 -1.37 -35.47
C LYS A 94 0.43 -1.97 -36.27
N HIS A 95 1.63 -1.39 -36.16
CA HIS A 95 2.77 -1.87 -36.93
C HIS A 95 3.28 -3.23 -36.43
N LEU A 96 3.22 -3.47 -35.11
CA LEU A 96 3.55 -4.77 -34.51
C LEU A 96 2.48 -5.83 -34.83
N LEU A 97 1.20 -5.48 -34.73
CA LEU A 97 0.07 -6.36 -35.07
C LEU A 97 0.14 -6.87 -36.52
N ARG A 98 0.57 -6.03 -37.46
CA ARG A 98 0.71 -6.42 -38.87
C ARG A 98 1.68 -7.59 -39.09
N TRP A 99 2.71 -7.74 -38.25
CA TRP A 99 3.69 -8.83 -38.35
C TRP A 99 3.38 -10.01 -37.43
N LEU A 100 2.67 -9.76 -36.35
CA LEU A 100 2.35 -10.78 -35.35
C LEU A 100 1.24 -11.73 -35.84
N ILE A 101 0.22 -11.19 -36.51
CA ILE A 101 -0.89 -11.98 -37.09
C ILE A 101 -0.39 -13.10 -38.02
N PRO A 102 0.43 -12.83 -39.06
CA PRO A 102 0.91 -13.89 -39.95
C PRO A 102 1.85 -14.88 -39.25
N SER A 103 2.65 -14.44 -38.28
CA SER A 103 3.55 -15.31 -37.53
C SER A 103 2.78 -16.31 -36.66
N VAL A 104 1.74 -15.85 -35.97
CA VAL A 104 0.85 -16.72 -35.18
C VAL A 104 0.09 -17.69 -36.12
N ALA A 105 -0.41 -17.20 -37.25
CA ALA A 105 -1.08 -18.07 -38.23
C ALA A 105 -0.14 -19.18 -38.75
N LEU A 106 1.11 -18.84 -39.07
CA LEU A 106 2.14 -19.80 -39.49
C LEU A 106 2.43 -20.85 -38.41
N LEU A 107 2.55 -20.43 -37.14
CA LEU A 107 2.76 -21.34 -36.02
C LEU A 107 1.57 -22.28 -35.82
N VAL A 108 0.34 -21.79 -35.94
CA VAL A 108 -0.87 -22.63 -35.86
C VAL A 108 -0.90 -23.64 -37.00
N ILE A 109 -0.60 -23.22 -38.24
CA ILE A 109 -0.53 -24.13 -39.40
C ILE A 109 0.56 -25.19 -39.19
N ALA A 110 1.77 -24.79 -38.78
CA ALA A 110 2.87 -25.70 -38.51
C ALA A 110 2.50 -26.71 -37.41
N PHE A 111 1.85 -26.26 -36.34
CA PHE A 111 1.39 -27.12 -35.26
C PHE A 111 0.35 -28.14 -35.75
N LEU A 112 -0.62 -27.72 -36.57
CA LEU A 112 -1.64 -28.62 -37.15
C LEU A 112 -1.05 -29.64 -38.15
N LEU A 113 0.04 -29.29 -38.84
CA LEU A 113 0.76 -30.20 -39.73
C LEU A 113 1.59 -31.23 -38.96
N VAL A 114 2.26 -30.82 -37.88
CA VAL A 114 3.08 -31.72 -37.05
C VAL A 114 2.19 -32.63 -36.19
N ASN A 115 1.01 -32.17 -35.78
CA ASN A 115 0.11 -32.91 -34.90
C ASN A 115 -1.27 -33.14 -35.53
N PRO A 116 -1.40 -34.07 -36.50
CA PRO A 116 -2.68 -34.34 -37.18
C PRO A 116 -3.77 -34.89 -36.25
N ALA A 117 -3.39 -35.40 -35.06
CA ALA A 117 -4.32 -35.86 -34.03
C ALA A 117 -4.99 -34.71 -33.25
N ALA A 118 -4.49 -33.47 -33.36
CA ALA A 118 -5.09 -32.29 -32.72
C ALA A 118 -6.40 -31.82 -33.38
N LYS A 119 -6.80 -32.41 -34.52
CA LYS A 119 -8.01 -32.03 -35.26
C LYS A 119 -9.32 -32.38 -34.53
N SER A 120 -9.29 -33.16 -33.44
CA SER A 120 -10.49 -33.70 -32.78
C SER A 120 -10.72 -33.25 -31.33
N THR A 121 -9.97 -32.29 -30.79
CA THR A 121 -10.14 -31.87 -29.39
C THR A 121 -10.30 -30.36 -29.22
N PRO A 122 -11.53 -29.82 -29.39
CA PRO A 122 -11.85 -28.47 -28.93
C PRO A 122 -11.99 -28.36 -27.40
N THR A 123 -11.85 -29.46 -26.63
CA THR A 123 -12.26 -29.52 -25.23
C THR A 123 -11.14 -29.34 -24.19
N TYR A 124 -9.86 -29.41 -24.58
CA TYR A 124 -8.76 -29.46 -23.59
C TYR A 124 -8.32 -28.08 -23.08
N TRP A 125 -8.46 -27.03 -23.89
CA TRP A 125 -8.05 -25.67 -23.48
C TRP A 125 -8.97 -25.05 -22.43
N SER A 126 -10.25 -25.43 -22.40
CA SER A 126 -11.15 -25.02 -21.32
C SER A 126 -10.75 -25.60 -19.97
N GLU A 127 -10.24 -26.84 -19.92
CA GLU A 127 -9.83 -27.45 -18.65
C GLU A 127 -8.52 -26.85 -18.10
N LEU A 128 -7.51 -26.64 -18.96
CA LEU A 128 -6.20 -26.16 -18.48
C LEU A 128 -6.24 -24.73 -17.93
N VAL A 129 -7.14 -23.88 -18.44
CA VAL A 129 -7.32 -22.50 -17.96
C VAL A 129 -8.18 -22.45 -16.69
N LEU A 130 -8.94 -23.49 -16.35
CA LEU A 130 -9.82 -23.51 -15.17
C LEU A 130 -9.20 -24.18 -13.93
N THR A 131 -8.05 -24.83 -14.07
CA THR A 131 -7.46 -25.63 -12.98
C THR A 131 -6.41 -24.91 -12.15
N SER A 132 -5.78 -23.83 -12.62
CA SER A 132 -4.86 -23.08 -11.76
C SER A 132 -5.65 -22.15 -10.81
N PRO A 133 -5.29 -22.06 -9.53
CA PRO A 133 -5.95 -21.15 -8.60
C PRO A 133 -5.77 -19.67 -9.02
N GLU A 134 -4.69 -19.35 -9.74
CA GLU A 134 -4.40 -17.99 -10.20
C GLU A 134 -5.35 -17.52 -11.31
N SER A 135 -5.81 -18.42 -12.18
CA SER A 135 -6.70 -18.05 -13.29
C SER A 135 -8.11 -17.70 -12.82
N ARG A 136 -8.54 -18.20 -11.66
CA ARG A 136 -9.85 -17.89 -11.05
C ARG A 136 -9.97 -16.42 -10.62
N ILE A 137 -8.85 -15.77 -10.34
CA ILE A 137 -8.82 -14.33 -10.03
C ILE A 137 -9.03 -13.49 -11.29
N LEU A 138 -8.51 -13.96 -12.44
CA LEU A 138 -8.59 -13.23 -13.71
C LEU A 138 -9.98 -13.32 -14.34
N PHE A 139 -10.74 -14.37 -14.01
CA PHE A 139 -12.10 -14.59 -14.51
C PHE A 139 -13.07 -14.94 -13.38
N PRO A 140 -13.36 -14.01 -12.44
CA PRO A 140 -14.26 -14.28 -11.34
C PRO A 140 -15.70 -14.41 -11.85
N GLN A 141 -16.37 -15.52 -11.51
CA GLN A 141 -17.78 -15.70 -11.86
C GLN A 141 -18.70 -14.76 -11.06
N SER A 142 -18.23 -14.24 -9.92
CA SER A 142 -18.92 -13.21 -9.12
C SER A 142 -17.95 -12.45 -8.20
N GLU A 143 -18.36 -11.26 -7.76
CA GLU A 143 -17.57 -10.43 -6.83
C GLU A 143 -17.32 -11.14 -5.49
N LYS A 144 -18.31 -11.91 -5.00
CA LYS A 144 -18.18 -12.68 -3.76
C LYS A 144 -17.09 -13.75 -3.87
N GLN A 145 -17.03 -14.42 -5.02
CA GLN A 145 -16.05 -15.46 -5.29
C GLN A 145 -14.63 -14.90 -5.46
N MET A 146 -14.49 -13.74 -6.11
CA MET A 146 -13.21 -13.03 -6.19
C MET A 146 -12.64 -12.72 -4.81
N LYS A 147 -13.47 -12.19 -3.89
CA LYS A 147 -13.03 -11.85 -2.52
C LYS A 147 -12.57 -13.09 -1.74
N GLU A 148 -13.26 -14.21 -1.90
CA GLU A 148 -12.92 -15.46 -1.23
C GLU A 148 -11.62 -16.08 -1.79
N ASP A 149 -11.43 -16.04 -3.11
CA ASP A 149 -10.22 -16.56 -3.77
C ASP A 149 -8.98 -15.71 -3.44
N VAL A 150 -9.12 -14.38 -3.39
CA VAL A 150 -8.05 -13.46 -2.93
C VAL A 150 -7.68 -13.74 -1.47
N TYR A 151 -8.67 -13.94 -0.60
CA TYR A 151 -8.41 -14.27 0.79
C TYR A 151 -7.65 -15.59 0.94
N LYS A 152 -8.05 -16.64 0.20
CA LYS A 152 -7.34 -17.94 0.22
C LYS A 152 -5.88 -17.80 -0.23
N LEU A 153 -5.61 -17.03 -1.28
CA LEU A 153 -4.23 -16.77 -1.73
C LEU A 153 -3.39 -16.04 -0.68
N LEU A 154 -3.97 -15.03 -0.02
CA LEU A 154 -3.28 -14.33 1.06
C LEU A 154 -2.98 -15.25 2.25
N VAL A 155 -3.86 -16.19 2.58
CA VAL A 155 -3.64 -17.14 3.68
C VAL A 155 -2.64 -18.25 3.31
N THR A 156 -2.54 -18.64 2.04
CA THR A 156 -1.66 -19.77 1.64
C THR A 156 -0.17 -19.35 1.56
N HIS A 157 0.10 -18.05 1.49
CA HIS A 157 1.45 -17.49 1.37
C HIS A 157 1.99 -16.83 2.66
N TYR A 158 1.25 -16.92 3.77
CA TYR A 158 1.65 -16.46 5.11
C TYR A 158 1.61 -17.61 6.11
#